data_AF-A0A3M1BLR8-F1
#
_entry.id   AF-A0A3M1BLR8-F1
#
_cell.length_a   1.000
_cell.length_b   1.000
_cell.length_c   1.000
_cell.angle_alpha   90.00
_cell.angle_beta   90.00
_cell.angle_gamma   90.00
#
_symmetry.space_group_name_H-M   'P 1'
#
loop_
_entity.id
_entity.type
_entity.pdbx_description
1 polymer ?
#
loop_
_entity_poly.entity_id
_entity_poly.type
_entity_poly.pdbx_seq_one_letter_code
_entity_poly.pdbx_strand_id
1 'polypeptide(L)'
;ELREQRIRVGVLKSKLLKLSNDKKTPDAVKKLADDLLTVSDQLVRRSVWLIGGDGWAYDIGSSGLDHALASGRNINVLVLDTEVYSNTGGQMSKATPTAATAKFAYAGKRVGKKDLALQAISYGNVYVAQIAMGANPQQTLLALREAEAYPGPSLILAYSHCIAHGIDMQKGLQQQDLAVASGYWPLIRYNPALRQAGKNPFVLDSPRPRIKLKDYAYNEMRYKILTRTNPQEADRLMELAQELTDLRWKTYEEMAMLGAKDFAPVA
;
A
#
# COMPACT_ATOMS: atom_id res chain seq x y z
N GLU A 1 -3.70 14.71 16.48
CA GLU A 1 -4.65 15.66 15.88
C GLU A 1 -6.12 15.23 15.94
N LEU A 2 -6.60 14.20 15.21
CA LEU A 2 -8.04 13.84 15.17
C LEU A 2 -8.67 13.61 16.55
N ARG A 3 -7.93 12.97 17.46
CA ARG A 3 -8.37 12.78 18.85
C ARG A 3 -8.63 14.12 19.56
N GLU A 4 -7.77 15.11 19.37
CA GLU A 4 -7.92 16.45 19.96
C GLU A 4 -9.09 17.20 19.34
N GLN A 5 -9.30 17.08 18.02
CA GLN A 5 -10.48 17.62 17.35
C GLN A 5 -11.77 17.04 17.95
N ARG A 6 -11.83 15.72 18.17
CA ARG A 6 -12.97 15.06 18.81
C ARG A 6 -13.21 15.54 20.24
N ILE A 7 -12.14 15.76 21.02
CA ILE A 7 -12.26 16.32 22.37
C ILE A 7 -12.85 17.73 22.31
N ARG A 8 -12.36 18.60 21.42
CA ARG A 8 -12.90 19.97 21.25
C ARG A 8 -14.36 19.96 20.81
N VAL A 9 -14.74 19.08 19.88
CA VAL A 9 -16.13 18.90 19.45
C VAL A 9 -16.99 18.36 20.59
N GLY A 10 -16.49 17.46 21.42
CA GLY A 10 -17.17 17.01 22.64
C GLY A 10 -17.47 18.18 23.59
N VAL A 11 -16.49 19.04 23.85
CA VAL A 11 -16.66 20.25 24.66
C VAL A 11 -17.69 21.20 24.04
N LEU A 12 -17.64 21.41 22.71
CA LEU A 12 -18.61 22.22 21.98
C LEU A 12 -20.03 21.67 22.17
N LYS A 13 -20.23 20.37 21.91
CA LYS A 13 -21.53 19.71 22.06
C LYS A 13 -22.09 19.85 23.47
N SER A 14 -21.27 19.69 24.50
CA SER A 14 -21.70 19.90 25.89
C SER A 14 -22.16 21.33 26.15
N LYS A 15 -21.53 22.35 25.53
CA LYS A 15 -21.97 23.75 25.64
C LYS A 15 -23.26 24.00 24.88
N LEU A 16 -23.40 23.46 23.67
CA LEU A 16 -24.62 23.58 22.87
C LEU A 16 -25.83 22.94 23.55
N LEU A 17 -25.66 21.74 24.13
CA LEU A 17 -26.71 21.07 24.91
C LEU A 17 -27.15 21.87 26.13
N LYS A 18 -26.22 22.57 26.80
CA LYS A 18 -26.58 23.47 27.91
C LYS A 18 -27.41 24.66 27.44
N LEU A 19 -27.04 25.28 26.31
CA LEU A 19 -27.78 26.41 25.74
C LEU A 19 -29.17 26.00 25.27
N SER A 20 -29.29 24.85 24.60
CA SER A 20 -30.56 24.29 24.14
C SER A 20 -31.54 24.01 25.29
N ASN A 21 -31.04 23.44 26.40
CA ASN A 21 -31.87 23.06 27.56
C ASN A 21 -32.11 24.19 28.58
N ASP A 22 -31.36 25.29 28.52
CA ASP A 22 -31.52 26.39 29.47
C ASP A 22 -32.77 27.23 29.14
N LYS A 23 -33.71 27.27 30.10
CA LYS A 23 -34.96 28.03 30.00
C LYS A 23 -34.73 29.53 29.81
N LYS A 24 -33.58 30.06 30.24
CA LYS A 24 -33.22 31.49 30.11
C LYS A 24 -32.66 31.84 28.73
N THR A 25 -32.27 30.85 27.93
CA THR A 25 -31.76 31.08 26.57
C THR A 25 -32.91 31.50 25.65
N PRO A 26 -32.77 32.59 24.85
CA PRO A 26 -33.77 32.96 23.85
C PRO A 26 -34.01 31.84 22.84
N ASP A 27 -35.26 31.64 22.41
CA ASP A 27 -35.61 30.52 21.53
C ASP A 27 -34.88 30.54 20.18
N ALA A 28 -34.57 31.72 19.66
CA ALA A 28 -33.72 31.89 18.48
C ALA A 28 -32.30 31.29 18.68
N VAL A 29 -31.74 31.44 19.88
CA VAL A 29 -30.40 30.91 20.22
C VAL A 29 -30.47 29.40 20.46
N LYS A 30 -31.55 28.89 21.08
CA LYS A 30 -31.77 27.44 21.21
C LYS A 30 -31.82 26.76 19.85
N LYS A 31 -32.61 27.33 18.93
CA LYS A 31 -32.71 26.83 17.56
C LYS A 31 -31.34 26.77 16.86
N LEU A 32 -30.55 27.83 16.95
CA LEU A 32 -29.19 27.84 16.39
C LEU A 32 -28.26 26.81 17.07
N ALA A 33 -28.40 26.62 18.38
CA ALA A 33 -27.62 25.62 19.11
C ALA A 33 -27.98 24.19 18.67
N ASP A 34 -29.28 23.91 18.47
CA ASP A 34 -29.77 22.63 17.97
C ASP A 34 -29.31 22.38 16.53
N ASP A 35 -29.46 23.38 15.65
CA ASP A 35 -29.01 23.30 14.25
C ASP A 35 -27.51 22.97 14.18
N LEU A 36 -26.66 23.70 14.93
CA LEU A 36 -25.22 23.42 14.99
C LEU A 36 -24.92 22.06 15.61
N LEU A 37 -25.69 21.61 16.60
CA LEU A 37 -25.53 20.29 17.22
C LEU A 37 -25.67 19.16 16.19
N THR A 38 -26.62 19.29 15.25
CA THR A 38 -26.84 18.27 14.19
C THR A 38 -25.64 18.08 13.26
N VAL A 39 -24.85 19.13 13.04
CA VAL A 39 -23.69 19.11 12.13
C VAL A 39 -22.33 19.11 12.84
N SER A 40 -22.32 19.20 14.17
CA SER A 40 -21.09 19.38 14.96
C SER A 40 -20.01 18.31 14.73
N ASP A 41 -20.40 17.07 14.43
CA ASP A 41 -19.44 16.00 14.13
C ASP A 41 -18.69 16.21 12.82
N GLN A 42 -19.24 17.01 11.89
CA GLN A 42 -18.61 17.35 10.61
C GLN A 42 -17.41 18.30 10.78
N LEU A 43 -17.26 18.91 11.95
CA LEU A 43 -16.11 19.76 12.27
C LEU A 43 -14.82 18.94 12.50
N VAL A 44 -14.94 17.63 12.72
CA VAL A 44 -13.78 16.73 12.78
C VAL A 44 -13.38 16.36 11.35
N ARG A 45 -12.10 16.58 11.01
CA ARG A 45 -11.53 16.12 9.74
C ARG A 45 -11.80 14.62 9.58
N ARG A 46 -12.25 14.21 8.40
CA ARG A 46 -12.41 12.79 8.05
C ARG A 46 -11.13 12.28 7.40
N SER A 47 -10.72 11.08 7.80
CA SER A 47 -9.68 10.31 7.10
C SER A 47 -10.37 9.34 6.13
N VAL A 48 -10.23 9.58 4.83
CA VAL A 48 -10.85 8.74 3.79
C VAL A 48 -9.89 7.62 3.39
N TRP A 49 -10.33 6.37 3.51
CA TRP A 49 -9.56 5.18 3.16
C TRP A 49 -10.29 4.35 2.10
N LEU A 50 -9.58 4.04 1.02
CA LEU A 50 -9.99 3.09 -0.01
C LEU A 50 -9.17 1.82 0.19
N ILE A 51 -9.83 0.73 0.58
CA ILE A 51 -9.15 -0.53 0.91
C ILE A 51 -9.60 -1.60 -0.07
N GLY A 52 -8.65 -2.30 -0.68
CA GLY A 52 -8.95 -3.38 -1.61
C GLY A 52 -7.76 -4.31 -1.84
N GLY A 53 -8.01 -5.43 -2.50
CA GLY A 53 -6.98 -6.41 -2.85
C GLY A 53 -6.26 -6.08 -4.17
N ASP A 54 -5.28 -6.89 -4.53
CA ASP A 54 -4.53 -6.72 -5.77
C ASP A 54 -5.39 -6.83 -7.04
N GLY A 55 -6.37 -7.75 -7.08
CA GLY A 55 -7.27 -7.86 -8.22
C GLY A 55 -8.12 -6.60 -8.50
N TRP A 56 -8.39 -5.79 -7.48
CA TRP A 56 -9.01 -4.48 -7.69
C TRP A 56 -7.98 -3.47 -8.21
N ALA A 57 -6.89 -3.26 -7.47
CA ALA A 57 -5.95 -2.17 -7.74
C ALA A 57 -5.14 -2.37 -9.04
N TYR A 58 -4.76 -3.61 -9.35
CA TYR A 58 -3.92 -3.92 -10.49
C TYR A 58 -4.72 -4.19 -11.76
N ASP A 59 -5.94 -4.74 -11.62
CA ASP A 59 -6.77 -5.18 -12.73
C ASP A 59 -8.03 -4.32 -12.92
N ILE A 60 -9.19 -4.74 -12.40
CA ILE A 60 -10.50 -4.19 -12.78
C ILE A 60 -10.70 -2.74 -12.36
N GLY A 61 -10.13 -2.35 -11.22
CA GLY A 61 -10.22 -0.99 -10.68
C GLY A 61 -9.02 -0.11 -11.02
N SER A 62 -8.07 -0.60 -11.82
CA SER A 62 -6.79 0.10 -12.03
C SER A 62 -6.93 1.47 -12.66
N SER A 63 -7.82 1.65 -13.63
CA SER A 63 -8.06 2.97 -14.26
C SER A 63 -8.76 3.96 -13.31
N GLY A 64 -9.70 3.48 -12.50
CA GLY A 64 -10.37 4.31 -11.49
C GLY A 64 -9.41 4.72 -10.37
N LEU A 65 -8.54 3.81 -9.93
CA LEU A 65 -7.49 4.08 -8.96
C LEU A 65 -6.50 5.11 -9.51
N ASP A 66 -6.02 4.91 -10.74
CA ASP A 66 -5.13 5.82 -11.44
C ASP A 66 -5.70 7.25 -11.48
N HIS A 67 -6.96 7.40 -11.89
CA HIS A 67 -7.65 8.70 -11.90
C HIS A 67 -7.80 9.30 -10.49
N ALA A 68 -8.11 8.48 -9.48
CA ALA A 68 -8.25 8.94 -8.10
C ALA A 68 -6.91 9.48 -7.55
N LEU A 69 -5.80 8.80 -7.84
CA LEU A 69 -4.45 9.24 -7.47
C LEU A 69 -4.05 10.52 -8.23
N ALA A 70 -4.34 10.61 -9.54
CA ALA A 70 -4.06 11.79 -10.34
C ALA A 70 -4.83 13.04 -9.89
N SER A 71 -5.99 12.87 -9.23
CA SER A 71 -6.86 13.97 -8.81
C SER A 71 -6.26 14.93 -7.77
N GLY A 72 -5.18 14.54 -7.09
CA GLY A 72 -4.56 15.33 -6.02
C GLY A 72 -5.39 15.43 -4.74
N ARG A 73 -6.54 14.75 -4.65
CA ARG A 73 -7.40 14.75 -3.45
C ARG A 73 -6.73 14.03 -2.29
N ASN A 74 -6.97 14.51 -1.08
CA ASN A 74 -6.50 13.88 0.15
C ASN A 74 -7.29 12.60 0.44
N ILE A 75 -6.77 11.48 -0.07
CA ILE A 75 -7.30 10.13 0.10
C ILE A 75 -6.17 9.16 0.39
N ASN A 76 -6.44 8.14 1.20
CA ASN A 76 -5.50 7.07 1.49
C ASN A 76 -5.97 5.79 0.82
N VAL A 77 -5.10 5.15 0.06
CA VAL A 77 -5.36 3.87 -0.59
C VAL A 77 -4.50 2.80 0.04
N LEU A 78 -5.12 1.74 0.53
CA LEU A 78 -4.43 0.55 1.04
C LEU A 78 -4.75 -0.65 0.15
N VAL A 79 -3.73 -1.13 -0.54
CA VAL A 79 -3.80 -2.35 -1.35
C VAL A 79 -3.24 -3.51 -0.55
N LEU A 80 -4.09 -4.48 -0.22
CA LEU A 80 -3.71 -5.74 0.39
C LEU A 80 -3.29 -6.70 -0.72
N ASP A 81 -2.00 -6.70 -1.05
CA ASP A 81 -1.46 -7.42 -2.19
C ASP A 81 -1.20 -8.88 -1.84
N THR A 82 -2.15 -9.73 -2.24
CA THR A 82 -2.05 -11.20 -2.12
C THR A 82 -1.51 -11.84 -3.40
N GLU A 83 -1.29 -11.04 -4.45
CA GLU A 83 -0.75 -11.45 -5.74
C GLU A 83 -1.59 -12.50 -6.50
N VAL A 84 -2.84 -12.70 -6.09
CA VAL A 84 -3.84 -13.55 -6.72
C VAL A 84 -5.23 -13.04 -6.32
N TYR A 85 -6.27 -13.46 -7.06
CA TYR A 85 -7.65 -13.20 -6.64
C TYR A 85 -8.03 -14.20 -5.55
N SER A 86 -7.63 -13.88 -4.32
CA SER A 86 -7.74 -14.79 -3.17
C SER A 86 -9.17 -15.28 -2.93
N ASN A 87 -10.15 -14.37 -2.90
CA ASN A 87 -11.55 -14.69 -2.57
C ASN A 87 -12.21 -15.65 -3.57
N THR A 88 -11.90 -15.52 -4.86
CA THR A 88 -12.51 -16.35 -5.92
C THR A 88 -11.74 -17.65 -6.17
N GLY A 89 -10.78 -17.99 -5.31
CA GLY A 89 -10.05 -19.25 -5.34
C GLY A 89 -8.73 -19.21 -6.10
N GLY A 90 -8.02 -18.08 -6.07
CA GLY A 90 -6.63 -17.97 -6.51
C GLY A 90 -6.43 -17.87 -8.02
N GLN A 91 -7.22 -17.03 -8.70
CA GLN A 91 -6.96 -16.68 -10.10
C GLN A 91 -5.74 -15.76 -10.23
N MET A 92 -5.05 -15.88 -11.36
CA MET A 92 -3.98 -14.97 -11.74
C MET A 92 -4.47 -13.52 -11.84
N SER A 93 -3.69 -12.60 -11.29
CA SER A 93 -3.83 -11.15 -11.40
C SER A 93 -2.62 -10.55 -12.12
N LYS A 94 -2.69 -9.27 -12.52
CA LYS A 94 -1.48 -8.56 -12.96
C LYS A 94 -0.44 -8.40 -11.84
N ALA A 95 -0.82 -8.60 -10.58
CA ALA A 95 0.06 -8.61 -9.43
C ALA A 95 0.73 -9.98 -9.19
N THR A 96 0.24 -11.07 -9.79
CA THR A 96 0.88 -12.38 -9.72
C THR A 96 2.32 -12.29 -10.26
N PRO A 97 3.31 -12.87 -9.59
CA PRO A 97 4.72 -12.82 -10.02
C PRO A 97 5.03 -13.86 -11.09
N THR A 98 6.18 -13.68 -11.77
CA THR A 98 6.74 -14.68 -12.67
C THR A 98 6.96 -16.01 -11.95
N ALA A 99 6.84 -17.14 -12.64
CA ALA A 99 6.98 -18.51 -12.13
C ALA A 99 5.88 -18.98 -11.16
N ALA A 100 5.07 -18.09 -10.56
CA ALA A 100 3.97 -18.52 -9.70
C ALA A 100 2.84 -19.17 -10.52
N THR A 101 2.33 -20.27 -9.97
CA THR A 101 1.14 -20.95 -10.49
C THR A 101 -0.13 -20.41 -9.83
N ALA A 102 -1.16 -20.23 -10.64
CA ALA A 102 -2.49 -19.79 -10.24
C ALA A 102 -3.52 -20.28 -11.27
N LYS A 103 -4.82 -20.17 -10.99
CA LYS A 103 -5.82 -20.44 -12.04
C LYS A 103 -5.61 -19.45 -13.19
N PHE A 104 -5.67 -19.95 -14.43
CA PHE A 104 -5.28 -19.24 -15.67
C PHE A 104 -3.77 -18.99 -15.84
N ALA A 105 -2.93 -19.54 -14.97
CA ALA A 105 -1.47 -19.54 -15.07
C ALA A 105 -0.85 -20.84 -14.52
N TYR A 106 -1.40 -21.99 -14.92
CA TYR A 106 -0.99 -23.31 -14.39
C TYR A 106 0.46 -23.69 -14.72
N ALA A 107 0.97 -23.21 -15.85
CA ALA A 107 2.36 -23.42 -16.28
C ALA A 107 3.34 -22.36 -15.72
N GLY A 108 2.93 -21.63 -14.68
CA GLY A 108 3.64 -20.46 -14.19
C GLY A 108 3.35 -19.22 -15.03
N LYS A 109 3.20 -18.06 -14.37
CA LYS A 109 3.09 -16.79 -15.10
C LYS A 109 4.42 -16.44 -15.76
N ARG A 110 4.36 -16.04 -17.03
CA ARG A 110 5.55 -15.74 -17.86
C ARG A 110 5.96 -14.27 -17.84
N VAL A 111 5.06 -13.39 -17.42
CA VAL A 111 5.28 -11.94 -17.42
C VAL A 111 5.47 -11.46 -15.99
N GLY A 112 6.38 -10.50 -15.79
CA GLY A 112 6.64 -9.86 -14.52
C GLY A 112 5.39 -9.29 -13.85
N LYS A 113 5.48 -9.11 -12.53
CA LYS A 113 4.48 -8.38 -11.73
C LYS A 113 4.40 -6.93 -12.23
N LYS A 114 3.19 -6.43 -12.48
CA LYS A 114 2.96 -5.01 -12.79
C LYS A 114 3.47 -4.17 -11.63
N ASP A 115 4.31 -3.16 -11.92
CA ASP A 115 4.87 -2.30 -10.88
C ASP A 115 3.97 -1.09 -10.63
N LEU A 116 3.00 -1.24 -9.72
CA LEU A 116 2.05 -0.19 -9.39
C LEU A 116 2.70 0.96 -8.61
N ALA A 117 3.77 0.68 -7.85
CA ALA A 117 4.50 1.70 -7.11
C ALA A 117 5.15 2.71 -8.07
N LEU A 118 5.91 2.22 -9.06
CA LEU A 118 6.54 3.09 -10.07
C LEU A 118 5.52 3.88 -10.89
N GLN A 119 4.38 3.27 -11.23
CA GLN A 119 3.30 3.99 -11.91
C GLN A 119 2.77 5.16 -11.09
N ALA A 120 2.50 4.95 -9.80
CA ALA A 120 2.03 6.02 -8.92
C ALA A 120 3.10 7.09 -8.67
N ILE A 121 4.38 6.70 -8.52
CA ILE A 121 5.50 7.63 -8.36
C ILE A 121 5.65 8.55 -9.57
N SER A 122 5.34 8.06 -10.78
CA SER A 122 5.49 8.85 -12.01
C SER A 122 4.65 10.14 -12.04
N TYR A 123 3.57 10.22 -11.26
CA TYR A 123 2.78 11.44 -11.08
C TYR A 123 3.53 12.54 -10.30
N GLY A 124 4.51 12.17 -9.49
CA GLY A 124 5.27 13.08 -8.63
C GLY A 124 4.52 13.53 -7.35
N ASN A 125 3.19 13.64 -7.38
CA ASN A 125 2.35 14.16 -6.30
C ASN A 125 1.69 13.11 -5.40
N VAL A 126 1.95 11.82 -5.63
CA VAL A 126 1.38 10.72 -4.85
C VAL A 126 2.40 10.29 -3.80
N TYR A 127 2.01 10.22 -2.53
CA TYR A 127 2.80 9.50 -1.53
C TYR A 127 2.68 8.00 -1.80
N VAL A 128 3.79 7.28 -1.93
CA VAL A 128 3.76 5.83 -2.22
C VAL A 128 4.57 5.09 -1.18
N ALA A 129 4.07 3.99 -0.65
CA ALA A 129 4.83 3.10 0.21
C ALA A 129 4.58 1.64 -0.11
N GLN A 130 5.65 0.84 -0.07
CA GLN A 130 5.57 -0.62 -0.10
C GLN A 130 5.98 -1.13 1.29
N ILE A 131 5.09 -1.89 1.92
CA ILE A 131 5.22 -2.32 3.32
C ILE A 131 5.10 -3.83 3.44
N ALA A 132 5.77 -4.40 4.44
CA ALA A 132 5.59 -5.79 4.87
C ALA A 132 5.78 -5.86 6.38
N MET A 133 4.68 -6.07 7.12
CA MET A 133 4.66 -6.00 8.57
C MET A 133 5.57 -7.05 9.23
N GLY A 134 5.67 -8.24 8.65
CA GLY A 134 6.53 -9.31 9.16
C GLY A 134 8.03 -9.04 8.99
N ALA A 135 8.41 -8.17 8.05
CA ALA A 135 9.81 -7.81 7.82
C ALA A 135 10.24 -6.58 8.63
N ASN A 136 9.39 -5.54 8.66
CA ASN A 136 9.69 -4.31 9.39
C ASN A 136 8.40 -3.61 9.89
N PRO A 137 7.94 -3.91 11.11
CA PRO A 137 6.73 -3.32 11.66
C PRO A 137 6.88 -1.82 11.96
N GLN A 138 8.10 -1.34 12.25
CA GLN A 138 8.37 0.08 12.46
C GLN A 138 8.22 0.88 11.16
N GLN A 139 8.78 0.38 10.06
CA GLN A 139 8.61 0.98 8.73
C GLN A 139 7.14 0.97 8.30
N THR A 140 6.41 -0.10 8.58
CA THR A 140 4.96 -0.19 8.34
C THR A 140 4.20 0.91 9.07
N LEU A 141 4.48 1.10 10.37
CA LEU A 141 3.84 2.14 11.18
C LEU A 141 4.21 3.55 10.71
N LEU A 142 5.48 3.76 10.35
CA LEU A 142 5.95 5.04 9.81
C LEU A 142 5.23 5.37 8.49
N ALA A 143 5.18 4.43 7.56
CA ALA A 143 4.55 4.63 6.27
C ALA A 143 3.06 4.96 6.37
N LEU A 144 2.33 4.29 7.27
CA LEU A 144 0.91 4.57 7.54
C LEU A 144 0.70 5.98 8.12
N ARG A 145 1.60 6.44 9.00
CA ARG A 145 1.54 7.78 9.59
C ARG A 145 1.88 8.86 8.57
N GLU A 146 2.92 8.66 7.77
CA GLU A 146 3.31 9.59 6.71
C GLU A 146 2.21 9.72 5.65
N ALA A 147 1.62 8.59 5.23
CA ALA A 147 0.51 8.57 4.28
C ALA A 147 -0.71 9.37 4.76
N GLU A 148 -1.15 9.18 6.00
CA GLU A 148 -2.33 9.89 6.54
C GLU A 148 -2.06 11.39 6.76
N ALA A 149 -0.83 11.73 7.13
CA ALA A 149 -0.40 13.11 7.33
C ALA A 149 -0.22 13.86 6.01
N TYR A 150 0.10 13.16 4.91
CA TYR A 150 0.31 13.76 3.60
C TYR A 150 -0.99 14.42 3.10
N PRO A 151 -1.00 15.73 2.78
CA PRO A 151 -2.20 16.44 2.36
C PRO A 151 -2.51 16.22 0.87
N GLY A 152 -2.55 14.96 0.44
CA GLY A 152 -2.71 14.56 -0.95
C GLY A 152 -3.01 13.07 -1.10
N PRO A 153 -2.92 12.52 -2.33
CA PRO A 153 -3.18 11.12 -2.57
C PRO A 153 -2.04 10.26 -2.02
N SER A 154 -2.39 9.21 -1.27
CA SER A 154 -1.45 8.25 -0.69
C SER A 154 -1.79 6.84 -1.15
N LEU A 155 -0.79 6.07 -1.57
CA LEU A 155 -0.89 4.66 -1.97
C LEU A 155 0.04 3.80 -1.12
N ILE A 156 -0.53 2.81 -0.44
CA ILE A 156 0.20 1.84 0.37
C ILE A 156 -0.02 0.45 -0.20
N LEU A 157 1.05 -0.20 -0.62
CA LEU A 157 1.07 -1.59 -1.10
C LEU A 157 1.56 -2.49 0.04
N ALA A 158 0.66 -3.26 0.62
CA ALA A 158 0.96 -4.14 1.75
C ALA A 158 1.07 -5.59 1.31
N TYR A 159 2.24 -6.20 1.47
CA TYR A 159 2.40 -7.64 1.24
C TYR A 159 1.48 -8.40 2.19
N SER A 160 0.54 -9.16 1.62
CA SER A 160 -0.51 -9.87 2.34
C SER A 160 -0.39 -11.35 2.03
N HIS A 161 0.30 -12.09 2.92
CA HIS A 161 0.46 -13.52 2.74
C HIS A 161 -0.91 -14.22 2.79
N CYS A 162 -1.12 -15.23 1.94
CA CYS A 162 -2.42 -15.86 1.76
C CYS A 162 -2.32 -17.38 1.75
N ILE A 163 -3.40 -18.06 2.13
CA ILE A 163 -3.54 -19.51 1.98
C ILE A 163 -3.31 -19.98 0.53
N ALA A 164 -3.59 -19.14 -0.46
CA ALA A 164 -3.37 -19.42 -1.88
C ALA A 164 -1.89 -19.52 -2.25
N HIS A 165 -0.98 -19.00 -1.42
CA HIS A 165 0.47 -19.21 -1.59
C HIS A 165 0.86 -20.64 -1.22
N GLY A 166 0.04 -21.31 -0.39
CA GLY A 166 0.30 -22.65 0.13
C GLY A 166 1.53 -22.68 1.04
N ILE A 167 1.51 -21.80 2.04
CA ILE A 167 2.47 -21.73 3.13
C ILE A 167 1.81 -22.15 4.45
N ASP A 168 2.61 -22.48 5.45
CA ASP A 168 2.13 -22.56 6.83
C ASP A 168 1.80 -21.15 7.34
N MET A 169 0.52 -20.87 7.56
CA MET A 169 0.06 -19.55 7.97
C MET A 169 0.58 -19.12 9.35
N GLN A 170 0.99 -20.06 10.20
CA GLN A 170 1.66 -19.71 11.47
C GLN A 170 3.02 -19.04 11.24
N LYS A 171 3.64 -19.30 10.09
CA LYS A 171 4.92 -18.72 9.67
C LYS A 171 4.75 -17.55 8.69
N GLY A 172 3.53 -17.03 8.54
CA GLY A 172 3.22 -15.98 7.58
C GLY A 172 4.13 -14.75 7.70
N LEU A 173 4.40 -14.28 8.92
CA LEU A 173 5.30 -13.13 9.16
C LEU A 173 6.76 -13.45 8.79
N GLN A 174 7.24 -14.65 9.09
CA GLN A 174 8.58 -15.10 8.68
C GLN A 174 8.68 -15.14 7.16
N GLN A 175 7.63 -15.59 6.47
CA GLN A 175 7.60 -15.59 5.02
C GLN A 175 7.61 -14.16 4.43
N GLN A 176 7.00 -13.18 5.10
CA GLN A 176 7.13 -11.77 4.69
C GLN A 176 8.56 -11.26 4.86
N ASP A 177 9.24 -11.63 5.96
CA ASP A 177 10.65 -11.27 6.17
C ASP A 177 11.53 -11.86 5.06
N LEU A 178 11.32 -13.13 4.68
CA LEU A 178 12.03 -13.76 3.56
C LEU A 178 11.72 -13.10 2.21
N ALA A 179 10.48 -12.64 1.99
CA ALA A 179 10.10 -11.89 0.80
C ALA A 179 10.91 -10.58 0.68
N VAL A 180 11.13 -9.88 1.80
CA VAL A 180 11.99 -8.69 1.82
C VAL A 180 13.47 -9.05 1.70
N ALA A 181 13.92 -10.08 2.44
CA ALA A 181 15.32 -10.50 2.47
C ALA A 181 15.83 -11.03 1.12
N SER A 182 14.95 -11.53 0.26
CA SER A 182 15.27 -11.96 -1.11
C SER A 182 15.26 -10.83 -2.14
N GLY A 183 14.86 -9.62 -1.75
CA GLY A 183 14.64 -8.51 -2.69
C GLY A 183 13.35 -8.61 -3.49
N TYR A 184 12.57 -9.68 -3.32
CA TYR A 184 11.30 -9.90 -4.02
C TYR A 184 10.27 -8.79 -3.72
N TRP A 185 10.18 -8.38 -2.45
CA TRP A 185 9.30 -7.33 -1.97
C TRP A 185 10.10 -6.21 -1.29
N PRO A 186 10.74 -5.30 -2.04
CA PRO A 186 11.49 -4.20 -1.43
C PRO A 186 10.56 -3.22 -0.68
N LEU A 187 10.98 -2.81 0.50
CA LEU A 187 10.32 -1.79 1.31
C LEU A 187 10.79 -0.42 0.83
N ILE A 188 9.84 0.38 0.37
CA ILE A 188 10.11 1.73 -0.15
C ILE A 188 9.11 2.73 0.39
N ARG A 189 9.52 3.99 0.43
CA ARG A 189 8.64 5.14 0.59
C ARG A 189 9.04 6.21 -0.42
N TYR A 190 8.07 6.80 -1.08
CA TYR A 190 8.20 7.98 -1.90
C TYR A 190 7.36 9.08 -1.29
N ASN A 191 8.00 10.15 -0.82
CA ASN A 191 7.35 11.26 -0.14
C ASN A 191 7.54 12.57 -0.92
N PRO A 192 6.51 13.07 -1.62
CA PRO A 192 6.57 14.32 -2.38
C PRO A 192 7.03 15.54 -1.58
N ALA A 193 6.75 15.59 -0.27
CA ALA A 193 7.15 16.70 0.59
C ALA A 193 8.68 16.82 0.73
N LEU A 194 9.42 15.71 0.66
CA LEU A 194 10.88 15.72 0.68
C LEU A 194 11.45 16.39 -0.57
N ARG A 195 10.81 16.16 -1.73
CA ARG A 195 11.19 16.81 -2.98
C ARG A 195 11.05 18.34 -2.89
N GLN A 196 9.95 18.82 -2.30
CA GLN A 196 9.72 20.26 -2.07
C GLN A 196 10.79 20.87 -1.15
N ALA A 197 11.31 20.07 -0.21
CA ALA A 197 12.43 20.44 0.65
C ALA A 197 13.82 20.25 0.01
N GLY A 198 13.90 19.94 -1.28
CA GLY A 198 15.17 19.74 -2.00
C GLY A 198 15.89 18.42 -1.67
N LYS A 199 15.22 17.46 -1.03
CA LYS A 199 15.76 16.14 -0.66
C LYS A 199 15.25 15.06 -1.62
N ASN A 200 15.94 13.92 -1.68
CA ASN A 200 15.45 12.77 -2.43
C ASN A 200 14.10 12.31 -1.84
N PRO A 201 12.99 12.33 -2.61
CA PRO A 201 11.71 11.83 -2.15
C PRO A 201 11.65 10.31 -2.05
N PHE A 202 12.49 9.58 -2.76
CA PHE A 202 12.53 8.13 -2.77
C PHE A 202 13.49 7.59 -1.70
N VAL A 203 12.95 6.80 -0.78
CA VAL A 203 13.68 6.14 0.29
C VAL A 203 13.51 4.63 0.14
N LEU A 204 14.62 3.93 -0.03
CA LEU A 204 14.68 2.47 0.00
C LEU A 204 14.97 2.03 1.44
N ASP A 205 13.92 1.63 2.16
CA ASP A 205 14.01 1.21 3.57
C ASP A 205 14.51 -0.24 3.72
N SER A 206 14.43 -1.03 2.65
CA SER A 206 14.88 -2.42 2.66
C SER A 206 16.40 -2.54 2.82
N PRO A 207 16.89 -3.53 3.59
CA PRO A 207 18.29 -3.95 3.47
C PRO A 207 18.53 -4.55 2.08
N ARG A 208 19.79 -4.52 1.61
CA ARG A 208 20.19 -5.24 0.39
C ARG A 208 19.77 -6.72 0.45
N PRO A 209 19.39 -7.36 -0.66
CA PRO A 209 19.03 -8.77 -0.70
C PRO A 209 20.15 -9.64 -0.12
N ARG A 210 19.79 -10.60 0.74
CA ARG A 210 20.72 -11.49 1.46
C ARG A 210 20.52 -12.97 1.13
N ILE A 211 19.41 -13.32 0.49
CA ILE A 211 19.08 -14.68 0.04
C ILE A 211 18.66 -14.64 -1.43
N LYS A 212 18.69 -15.79 -2.12
CA LYS A 212 18.20 -15.86 -3.51
C LYS A 212 16.67 -15.90 -3.53
N LEU A 213 16.07 -15.46 -4.64
CA LEU A 213 14.61 -15.48 -4.81
C LEU A 213 14.05 -16.89 -4.61
N LYS A 214 14.73 -17.90 -5.18
CA LYS A 214 14.34 -19.31 -5.07
C LYS A 214 14.21 -19.79 -3.61
N ASP A 215 15.05 -19.27 -2.70
CA ASP A 215 15.08 -19.71 -1.30
C ASP A 215 13.85 -19.21 -0.53
N TYR A 216 13.28 -18.07 -0.96
CA TYR A 216 11.96 -17.58 -0.53
C TYR A 216 10.82 -18.32 -1.25
N ALA A 217 10.88 -18.37 -2.59
CA ALA A 217 9.78 -18.83 -3.44
C ALA A 217 9.48 -20.32 -3.22
N TYR A 218 10.51 -21.15 -3.06
CA TYR A 218 10.35 -22.57 -2.74
C TYR A 218 10.03 -22.84 -1.27
N ASN A 219 9.53 -21.86 -0.51
CA ASN A 219 8.74 -22.14 0.69
C ASN A 219 7.24 -22.24 0.38
N GLU A 220 6.80 -21.79 -0.79
CA GLU A 220 5.39 -21.67 -1.15
C GLU A 220 4.99 -22.71 -2.19
N MET A 221 3.84 -23.36 -2.00
CA MET A 221 3.35 -24.37 -2.94
C MET A 221 3.05 -23.78 -4.33
N ARG A 222 2.67 -22.49 -4.41
CA ARG A 222 2.42 -21.83 -5.70
C ARG A 222 3.63 -21.83 -6.65
N TYR A 223 4.86 -21.99 -6.14
CA TYR A 223 6.05 -22.20 -6.97
C TYR A 223 6.45 -23.67 -7.07
N LYS A 224 6.35 -24.44 -5.97
CA LYS A 224 6.74 -25.87 -5.93
C LYS A 224 5.95 -26.77 -6.86
N ILE A 225 4.69 -26.44 -7.17
CA ILE A 225 3.88 -27.29 -8.05
C ILE A 225 4.53 -27.38 -9.43
N LEU A 226 5.05 -26.26 -9.95
CA LEU A 226 5.67 -26.21 -11.27
C LEU A 226 6.94 -27.06 -11.34
N THR A 227 7.74 -27.09 -10.27
CA THR A 227 8.95 -27.92 -10.21
C THR A 227 8.65 -29.42 -10.27
N ARG A 228 7.41 -29.84 -9.98
CA ARG A 228 6.98 -31.25 -10.06
C ARG A 228 6.33 -31.57 -11.40
N THR A 229 5.58 -30.63 -11.97
CA THR A 229 4.82 -30.86 -13.21
C THR A 229 5.63 -30.57 -14.47
N ASN A 230 6.53 -29.58 -14.42
CA ASN A 230 7.42 -29.20 -15.51
C ASN A 230 8.74 -28.59 -14.97
N PRO A 231 9.71 -29.42 -14.55
CA PRO A 231 10.95 -28.96 -13.93
C PRO A 231 11.76 -28.00 -14.81
N GLN A 232 11.87 -28.29 -16.12
CA GLN A 232 12.64 -27.46 -17.06
C GLN A 232 12.07 -26.04 -17.18
N GLU A 233 10.73 -25.92 -17.27
CA GLU A 233 10.09 -24.60 -17.30
C GLU A 233 10.15 -23.90 -15.94
N ALA A 234 10.09 -24.65 -14.83
CA ALA A 234 10.24 -24.10 -13.49
C ALA A 234 11.60 -23.43 -13.31
N ASP A 235 12.68 -24.10 -13.71
CA ASP A 235 14.04 -23.55 -13.63
C ASP A 235 14.19 -22.32 -14.52
N ARG A 236 13.74 -22.40 -15.79
CA ARG A 236 13.77 -21.28 -16.73
C ARG A 236 13.01 -20.05 -16.22
N LEU A 237 11.81 -20.25 -15.67
CA LEU A 237 11.01 -19.15 -15.14
C LEU A 237 11.56 -18.61 -13.82
N MET A 238 12.19 -19.44 -12.99
CA MET A 238 12.84 -18.98 -11.75
C MET A 238 14.08 -18.14 -12.04
N GLU A 239 14.87 -18.49 -13.06
CA GLU A 239 15.97 -17.65 -13.55
C GLU A 239 15.47 -16.28 -14.03
N LEU A 240 14.42 -16.27 -14.87
CA LEU A 240 13.78 -15.03 -15.30
C LEU A 240 13.22 -14.22 -14.13
N ALA A 241 12.61 -14.88 -13.14
CA ALA A 241 12.08 -14.22 -11.96
C ALA A 241 13.19 -13.59 -11.10
N GLN A 242 14.35 -14.25 -10.98
CA GLN A 242 15.52 -13.70 -10.30
C GLN A 242 16.04 -12.47 -11.05
N GLU A 243 16.21 -12.54 -12.36
CA GLU A 243 16.65 -11.40 -13.18
C GLU A 243 15.71 -10.19 -13.04
N LEU A 244 14.39 -10.40 -13.10
CA LEU A 244 13.41 -9.33 -12.90
C LEU A 244 13.48 -8.72 -11.49
N THR A 245 13.75 -9.54 -10.48
CA THR A 245 13.91 -9.09 -9.09
C THR A 245 15.16 -8.23 -8.94
N ASP A 246 16.27 -8.66 -9.54
CA ASP A 246 17.54 -7.94 -9.51
C ASP A 246 17.46 -6.61 -10.27
N LEU A 247 16.78 -6.60 -11.43
CA LEU A 247 16.54 -5.37 -12.20
C LEU A 247 15.65 -4.36 -11.45
N ARG A 248 14.59 -4.83 -10.78
CA ARG A 248 13.76 -3.96 -9.93
C ARG A 248 14.58 -3.41 -8.77
N TRP A 249 15.37 -4.25 -8.10
CA TRP A 249 16.25 -3.82 -7.01
C TRP A 249 17.20 -2.72 -7.49
N LYS A 250 17.89 -2.95 -8.61
CA LYS A 250 18.80 -1.98 -9.21
C LYS A 250 18.11 -0.65 -9.50
N THR A 251 16.91 -0.68 -10.09
CA THR A 251 16.12 0.52 -10.37
C THR A 251 15.84 1.32 -9.09
N TYR A 252 15.42 0.66 -8.01
CA TYR A 252 15.13 1.32 -6.73
C TYR A 252 16.39 1.81 -6.01
N GLU A 253 17.49 1.07 -6.10
CA GLU A 253 18.79 1.49 -5.57
C GLU A 253 19.28 2.75 -6.29
N GLU A 254 19.16 2.81 -7.62
CA GLU A 254 19.48 4.00 -8.42
C GLU A 254 18.58 5.19 -8.02
N MET A 255 17.26 4.98 -7.92
CA MET A 255 16.32 6.03 -7.50
C MET A 255 16.64 6.58 -6.09
N ALA A 256 17.10 5.74 -5.17
CA ALA A 256 17.52 6.17 -3.83
C ALA A 256 18.81 7.02 -3.83
N MET A 257 19.59 6.99 -4.92
CA MET A 257 20.80 7.81 -5.10
C MET A 257 20.54 9.12 -5.85
N LEU A 258 19.36 9.30 -6.45
CA LEU A 258 19.01 10.50 -7.21
C LEU A 258 18.82 11.75 -6.31
N GLY A 259 18.92 12.92 -6.93
CA GLY A 259 18.58 14.19 -6.30
C GLY A 259 17.10 14.55 -6.48
N ALA A 260 16.61 15.53 -5.72
CA ALA A 260 15.22 15.99 -5.82
C ALA A 260 14.79 16.44 -7.23
N LYS A 261 15.74 16.99 -8.00
CA LYS A 261 15.51 17.49 -9.37
C LYS A 261 15.29 16.38 -10.41
N ASP A 262 15.66 15.16 -10.09
CA ASP A 262 15.52 14.01 -10.99
C ASP A 262 14.10 13.40 -10.91
N PHE A 263 13.27 13.87 -9.97
CA PHE A 263 11.87 13.48 -9.83
C PHE A 263 10.91 14.55 -10.36
N ALA A 264 9.75 14.11 -10.85
CA ALA A 264 8.72 14.98 -11.41
C ALA A 264 8.32 16.10 -10.41
N PRO A 265 8.31 17.38 -10.84
CA PRO A 265 7.83 18.47 -10.01
C PRO A 265 6.32 18.39 -9.82
N VAL A 266 5.85 18.90 -8.68
CA VAL A 266 4.42 19.07 -8.38
C VAL A 266 4.14 20.57 -8.35
N ALA A 267 3.04 20.98 -9.01
CA ALA A 267 2.58 22.36 -9.04
C ALA A 267 2.03 22.83 -7.68
#